data_AF-A0A936H1I5-F1
#
_entry.id   AF-A0A936H1I5-F1
#
_cell.length_a   1.000
_cell.length_b   1.000
_cell.length_c   1.000
_cell.angle_alpha   90.00
_cell.angle_beta   90.00
_cell.angle_gamma   90.00
#
_symmetry.space_group_name_H-M   'P 1'
#
loop_
_entity.id
_entity.type
_entity.pdbx_description
1 polymer ?
#
loop_
_entity_poly.entity_id
_entity_poly.type
_entity_poly.pdbx_seq_one_letter_code
_entity_poly.pdbx_strand_id
1 'polypeptide(L)'
;MKMILMGLAAVWVLSSALCCPPENQDLAKAMLLFDQGYIPAWYYAKTGDMVKAKKAVFYLEFQWQRLQAAWNSQMAEFPESGLALQRASARLSESYLAMDNNDPVRAKRSLERAQEEMRQLRAACGVSYFLDRWYALEGDLSAVLNTLKDPQLQLMEWEEVTEMALGCSRSWNAVYQLPTDTRLLGWEEAEQAALTKAQNTIAQKMAGLQRAMNAGDQDQAAQAAQAVYDAFWAGLKHFGTFSVASASFAERNTTQPPAKIRAL
;
A
#
# COMPACT_ATOMS: atom_id res chain seq x y z
N MET A 1 18.74 -38.26 55.77
CA MET A 1 17.62 -37.47 56.32
C MET A 1 17.86 -36.02 55.89
N LYS A 2 16.92 -35.43 55.11
CA LYS A 2 16.60 -33.99 54.85
C LYS A 2 17.71 -32.94 55.12
N MET A 3 17.99 -31.91 54.33
CA MET A 3 17.35 -31.20 53.20
C MET A 3 18.26 -29.98 52.88
N ILE A 4 18.38 -29.59 51.60
CA ILE A 4 18.32 -28.21 51.06
C ILE A 4 19.40 -27.18 51.49
N LEU A 5 20.20 -26.68 50.54
CA LEU A 5 20.04 -25.29 50.02
C LEU A 5 20.88 -25.08 48.74
N MET A 6 20.19 -25.08 47.60
CA MET A 6 20.62 -24.48 46.33
C MET A 6 20.55 -22.96 46.47
N GLY A 7 21.67 -22.25 46.28
CA GLY A 7 21.69 -20.80 46.07
C GLY A 7 21.59 -20.48 44.59
N LEU A 8 20.37 -20.45 44.04
CA LEU A 8 20.11 -19.96 42.69
C LEU A 8 19.95 -18.43 42.78
N ALA A 9 20.89 -17.68 42.19
CA ALA A 9 20.70 -16.27 41.91
C ALA A 9 19.66 -16.13 40.79
N ALA A 10 18.41 -15.88 41.17
CA ALA A 10 17.35 -15.55 40.23
C ALA A 10 17.58 -14.13 39.69
N VAL A 11 18.19 -14.04 38.51
CA VAL A 11 18.13 -12.85 37.67
C VAL A 11 16.66 -12.63 37.31
N TRP A 12 16.04 -11.63 37.92
CA TRP A 12 14.77 -11.08 37.47
C TRP A 12 14.98 -10.47 36.09
N VAL A 13 14.75 -11.25 35.04
CA VAL A 13 14.43 -10.70 33.72
C VAL A 13 13.07 -10.05 33.89
N LEU A 14 13.08 -8.73 34.13
CA LEU A 14 11.92 -7.89 33.88
C LEU A 14 11.49 -8.15 32.44
N SER A 15 10.48 -8.99 32.27
CA SER A 15 9.75 -9.11 31.03
C SER A 15 9.08 -7.76 30.82
N SER A 16 9.71 -6.90 30.04
CA SER A 16 9.07 -5.81 29.32
C SER A 16 8.07 -6.44 28.36
N ALA A 17 6.93 -6.86 28.92
CA ALA A 17 5.69 -6.92 28.19
C ALA A 17 5.42 -5.49 27.74
N LEU A 18 5.92 -5.17 26.55
CA LEU A 18 5.39 -4.11 25.72
C LEU A 18 3.87 -4.30 25.72
N CYS A 19 3.17 -3.45 26.48
CA CYS A 19 1.76 -3.19 26.28
C CYS A 19 1.60 -2.70 24.83
N CYS A 20 1.51 -3.61 23.87
CA CYS A 20 0.78 -3.32 22.66
C CYS A 20 -0.69 -3.20 23.09
N PRO A 21 -1.33 -2.03 22.94
CA PRO A 21 -2.77 -1.97 23.02
C PRO A 21 -3.34 -3.03 22.06
N PRO A 22 -4.51 -3.64 22.35
CA PRO A 22 -5.20 -4.44 21.37
C PRO A 22 -5.29 -3.61 20.09
N GLU A 23 -4.64 -4.07 19.03
CA GLU A 23 -4.53 -3.39 17.75
C GLU A 23 -5.89 -2.83 17.37
N ASN A 24 -5.96 -1.51 17.16
CA ASN A 24 -7.22 -0.79 17.10
C ASN A 24 -7.98 -1.16 15.81
N GLN A 25 -8.81 -2.21 15.90
CA GLN A 25 -9.43 -2.87 14.74
C GLN A 25 -10.29 -1.90 13.92
N ASP A 26 -10.88 -0.89 14.55
CA ASP A 26 -11.69 0.11 13.87
C ASP A 26 -10.83 1.05 13.01
N LEU A 27 -9.69 1.54 13.52
CA LEU A 27 -8.75 2.31 12.70
C LEU A 27 -8.15 1.45 11.58
N ALA A 28 -7.74 0.22 11.90
CA ALA A 28 -7.21 -0.71 10.90
C ALA A 28 -8.21 -0.95 9.75
N LYS A 29 -9.49 -1.12 10.08
CA LYS A 29 -10.56 -1.27 9.11
C LYS A 29 -10.81 0.01 8.33
N ALA A 30 -10.76 1.18 8.97
CA ALA A 30 -10.92 2.46 8.28
C ALA A 30 -9.77 2.73 7.30
N MET A 31 -8.53 2.40 7.67
CA MET A 31 -7.37 2.46 6.78
C MET A 31 -7.55 1.53 5.59
N LEU A 32 -7.93 0.27 5.82
CA LEU A 32 -8.18 -0.67 4.73
C LEU A 32 -9.27 -0.18 3.77
N LEU A 33 -10.38 0.35 4.28
CA LEU A 33 -11.45 0.90 3.45
C LEU A 33 -10.99 2.11 2.62
N PHE A 34 -10.13 2.95 3.19
CA PHE A 34 -9.48 4.03 2.45
C PHE A 34 -8.61 3.48 1.32
N ASP A 35 -7.74 2.50 1.60
CA ASP A 35 -6.88 1.90 0.58
C ASP A 35 -7.68 1.21 -0.53
N GLN A 36 -8.79 0.56 -0.18
CA GLN A 36 -9.74 -0.03 -1.13
C GLN A 36 -10.31 1.01 -2.11
N GLY A 37 -10.47 2.27 -1.70
CA GLY A 37 -10.86 3.37 -2.58
C GLY A 37 -9.68 4.06 -3.27
N TYR A 38 -8.52 4.11 -2.60
CA TYR A 38 -7.31 4.77 -3.08
C TYR A 38 -6.67 4.02 -4.24
N ILE A 39 -6.51 2.70 -4.12
CA ILE A 39 -5.83 1.86 -5.12
C ILE A 39 -6.47 1.98 -6.50
N PRO A 40 -7.81 1.93 -6.67
CA PRO A 40 -8.44 2.19 -7.97
C PRO A 40 -8.17 3.59 -8.52
N ALA A 41 -8.28 4.63 -7.69
CA ALA A 41 -8.01 6.01 -8.12
C ALA A 41 -6.57 6.16 -8.62
N TRP A 42 -5.62 5.58 -7.88
CA TRP A 42 -4.21 5.59 -8.23
C TRP A 42 -3.90 4.78 -9.49
N TYR A 43 -4.49 3.59 -9.62
CA TYR A 43 -4.34 2.77 -10.82
C TYR A 43 -4.85 3.50 -12.07
N TYR A 44 -6.04 4.09 -12.03
CA TYR A 44 -6.60 4.80 -13.17
C TYR A 44 -5.85 6.09 -13.49
N ALA A 45 -5.36 6.81 -12.47
CA ALA A 45 -4.44 7.93 -12.65
C ALA A 45 -3.18 7.49 -13.42
N LYS A 46 -2.57 6.38 -12.96
CA LYS A 46 -1.35 5.79 -13.53
C LYS A 46 -1.54 5.28 -14.96
N THR A 47 -2.71 4.75 -15.32
CA THR A 47 -2.98 4.28 -16.69
C THR A 47 -3.53 5.37 -17.61
N GLY A 48 -3.78 6.58 -17.11
CA GLY A 48 -4.37 7.66 -17.89
C GLY A 48 -5.87 7.53 -18.15
N ASP A 49 -6.57 6.60 -17.48
CA ASP A 49 -8.02 6.43 -17.61
C ASP A 49 -8.75 7.43 -16.71
N MET A 50 -8.74 8.71 -17.11
CA MET A 50 -9.28 9.81 -16.28
C MET A 50 -10.79 9.70 -16.09
N VAL A 51 -11.52 9.07 -17.01
CA VAL A 51 -12.96 8.81 -16.86
C VAL A 51 -13.22 7.92 -15.65
N LYS A 52 -12.49 6.81 -15.51
CA LYS A 52 -12.62 5.95 -14.34
C LYS A 52 -11.98 6.55 -13.09
N ALA A 53 -10.88 7.30 -13.24
CA ALA A 53 -10.25 7.98 -12.10
C ALA A 53 -11.22 8.95 -11.43
N LYS A 54 -11.92 9.80 -12.20
CA LYS A 54 -12.96 10.72 -11.69
C LYS A 54 -14.07 9.99 -10.94
N LYS A 55 -14.48 8.80 -11.40
CA LYS A 55 -15.49 7.98 -10.68
C LYS A 55 -14.94 7.42 -9.37
N ALA A 56 -13.68 6.98 -9.36
CA ALA A 56 -13.03 6.44 -8.17
C ALA A 56 -12.89 7.48 -7.04
N VAL A 57 -12.72 8.77 -7.39
CA VAL A 57 -12.61 9.88 -6.42
C VAL A 57 -13.79 9.92 -5.45
N PHE A 58 -15.03 9.70 -5.91
CA PHE A 58 -16.19 9.77 -5.01
C PHE A 58 -16.15 8.73 -3.91
N TYR A 59 -15.74 7.50 -4.24
CA TYR A 59 -15.63 6.45 -3.25
C TYR A 59 -14.41 6.67 -2.34
N LEU A 60 -13.28 7.08 -2.90
CA LEU A 60 -12.08 7.45 -2.15
C LEU A 60 -12.38 8.55 -1.14
N GLU A 61 -13.05 9.64 -1.55
CA GLU A 61 -13.36 10.76 -0.69
C GLU A 61 -14.30 10.36 0.46
N PHE A 62 -15.31 9.55 0.18
CA PHE A 62 -16.18 9.01 1.22
C PHE A 62 -15.40 8.21 2.27
N GLN A 63 -14.45 7.36 1.85
CA GLN A 63 -13.64 6.58 2.79
C GLN A 63 -12.58 7.44 3.50
N TRP A 64 -12.07 8.48 2.83
CA TRP A 64 -11.17 9.46 3.45
C TRP A 64 -11.83 10.14 4.64
N GLN A 65 -13.04 10.66 4.47
CA GLN A 65 -13.80 11.31 5.56
C GLN A 65 -14.02 10.36 6.76
N ARG A 66 -14.29 9.08 6.48
CA ARG A 66 -14.45 8.05 7.53
C ARG A 66 -13.14 7.75 8.24
N LEU A 67 -12.03 7.65 7.51
CA LEU A 67 -10.70 7.47 8.09
C LEU A 67 -10.33 8.67 8.98
N GLN A 68 -10.57 9.90 8.54
CA GLN A 68 -10.32 11.08 9.36
C GLN A 68 -11.12 11.07 10.66
N ALA A 69 -12.41 10.71 10.60
CA ALA A 69 -13.24 10.60 11.80
C ALA A 69 -12.73 9.52 12.77
N ALA A 70 -12.41 8.33 12.26
CA ALA A 70 -11.85 7.24 13.06
C ALA A 70 -10.52 7.65 13.69
N TRP A 71 -9.61 8.24 12.89
CA TRP A 71 -8.31 8.71 13.34
C TRP A 71 -8.43 9.75 14.45
N ASN A 72 -9.24 10.80 14.25
CA ASN A 72 -9.42 11.85 15.24
C ASN A 72 -10.04 11.33 16.54
N SER A 73 -10.93 10.33 16.46
CA SER A 73 -11.53 9.74 17.66
C SER A 73 -10.56 8.86 18.46
N GLN A 74 -9.62 8.19 17.78
CA GLN A 74 -8.79 7.15 18.39
C GLN A 74 -7.34 7.60 18.64
N MET A 75 -6.89 8.65 17.97
CA MET A 75 -5.54 9.21 18.07
C MET A 75 -5.58 10.65 18.61
N ALA A 76 -6.62 11.00 19.38
CA ALA A 76 -6.82 12.35 19.92
C ALA A 76 -5.63 12.84 20.79
N GLU A 77 -4.87 11.92 21.37
CA GLU A 77 -3.68 12.19 22.19
C GLU A 77 -2.42 12.53 21.37
N PHE A 78 -2.47 12.41 20.04
CA PHE A 78 -1.38 12.73 19.12
C PHE A 78 -1.68 14.04 18.36
N PRO A 79 -1.43 15.23 18.93
CA PRO A 79 -1.80 16.51 18.31
C PRO A 79 -1.11 16.75 16.96
N GLU A 80 0.10 16.22 16.77
CA GLU A 80 0.85 16.24 15.51
C GLU A 80 0.09 15.55 14.35
N SER A 81 -0.84 14.64 14.66
CA SER A 81 -1.61 13.90 13.65
C SER A 81 -2.53 14.80 12.83
N GLY A 82 -3.05 15.89 13.42
CA GLY A 82 -3.95 16.82 12.75
C GLY A 82 -3.29 17.51 11.56
N LEU A 83 -2.03 17.95 11.72
CA LEU A 83 -1.28 18.59 10.63
C LEU A 83 -0.98 17.61 9.50
N ALA A 84 -0.62 16.36 9.81
CA ALA A 84 -0.37 15.34 8.79
C ALA A 84 -1.66 14.97 8.02
N LEU A 85 -2.80 14.83 8.72
CA LEU A 85 -4.10 14.61 8.08
C LEU A 85 -4.51 15.79 7.18
N GLN A 86 -4.21 17.02 7.57
CA GLN A 86 -4.42 18.20 6.72
C GLN A 86 -3.55 18.16 5.46
N ARG A 87 -2.26 17.81 5.58
CA ARG A 87 -1.38 17.65 4.42
C ARG A 87 -1.87 16.55 3.49
N ALA A 88 -2.24 15.38 4.01
CA ALA A 88 -2.85 14.30 3.22
C ALA A 88 -4.13 14.77 2.50
N SER A 89 -5.01 15.50 3.18
CA SER A 89 -6.22 16.08 2.58
C SER A 89 -5.90 17.04 1.42
N ALA A 90 -4.89 17.90 1.61
CA ALA A 90 -4.46 18.84 0.57
C ALA A 90 -3.92 18.10 -0.67
N ARG A 91 -3.13 17.03 -0.47
CA ARG A 91 -2.62 16.19 -1.57
C ARG A 91 -3.72 15.44 -2.30
N LEU A 92 -4.71 14.89 -1.58
CA LEU A 92 -5.89 14.27 -2.19
C LEU A 92 -6.67 15.29 -3.02
N SER A 93 -6.92 16.48 -2.47
CA SER A 93 -7.63 17.56 -3.17
C SER A 93 -6.89 18.02 -4.43
N GLU A 94 -5.56 18.16 -4.38
CA GLU A 94 -4.72 18.44 -5.55
C GLU A 94 -4.87 17.34 -6.62
N SER A 95 -4.94 16.08 -6.21
CA SER A 95 -5.13 14.97 -7.13
C SER A 95 -6.50 15.01 -7.79
N TYR A 96 -7.57 15.24 -7.02
CA TYR A 96 -8.93 15.31 -7.56
C TYR A 96 -9.07 16.42 -8.59
N LEU A 97 -8.49 17.59 -8.31
CA LEU A 97 -8.44 18.71 -9.25
C LEU A 97 -7.66 18.34 -10.52
N ALA A 98 -6.53 17.64 -10.39
CA ALA A 98 -5.76 17.19 -11.54
C ALA A 98 -6.52 16.15 -12.38
N MET A 99 -7.21 15.21 -11.74
CA MET A 99 -8.09 14.26 -12.44
C MET A 99 -9.19 14.99 -13.19
N ASP A 100 -9.82 16.00 -12.57
CA ASP A 100 -10.87 16.78 -13.22
C ASP A 100 -10.37 17.53 -14.46
N ASN A 101 -9.15 18.08 -14.37
CA ASN A 101 -8.45 18.72 -15.48
C ASN A 101 -7.89 17.74 -16.54
N ASN A 102 -8.11 16.43 -16.39
CA ASN A 102 -7.54 15.38 -17.23
C ASN A 102 -6.00 15.40 -17.29
N ASP A 103 -5.35 15.72 -16.17
CA ASP A 103 -3.89 15.68 -16.02
C ASP A 103 -3.47 14.43 -15.21
N PRO A 104 -3.22 13.28 -15.88
CA PRO A 104 -2.90 12.02 -15.22
C PRO A 104 -1.57 12.06 -14.46
N VAL A 105 -0.59 12.83 -14.97
CA VAL A 105 0.75 12.91 -14.38
C VAL A 105 0.67 13.63 -13.04
N ARG A 106 0.01 14.79 -13.00
CA ARG A 106 -0.19 15.53 -11.75
C ARG A 106 -1.10 14.78 -10.79
N ALA A 107 -2.16 14.13 -11.29
CA ALA A 107 -3.05 13.32 -10.46
C ALA A 107 -2.30 12.19 -9.75
N LYS A 108 -1.50 11.40 -10.48
CA LYS A 108 -0.66 10.31 -9.93
C LYS A 108 0.31 10.85 -8.88
N ARG A 109 1.06 11.91 -9.21
CA ARG A 109 2.05 12.51 -8.31
C ARG A 109 1.43 13.00 -7.01
N SER A 110 0.26 13.63 -7.07
CA SER A 110 -0.43 14.11 -5.86
C SER A 110 -0.98 12.95 -5.02
N LEU A 111 -1.42 11.84 -5.62
CA LEU A 111 -1.79 10.63 -4.86
C LEU A 111 -0.60 10.01 -4.15
N GLU A 112 0.56 9.88 -4.80
CA GLU A 112 1.78 9.34 -4.18
C GLU A 112 2.18 10.18 -2.97
N ARG A 113 2.10 11.50 -3.08
CA ARG A 113 2.34 12.40 -1.95
C ARG A 113 1.33 12.20 -0.82
N ALA A 114 0.05 12.01 -1.12
CA ALA A 114 -0.96 11.72 -0.09
C ALA A 114 -0.63 10.42 0.66
N GLN A 115 -0.22 9.38 -0.06
CA GLN A 115 0.15 8.08 0.50
C GLN A 115 1.44 8.16 1.33
N GLU A 116 2.40 9.01 0.95
CA GLU A 116 3.58 9.29 1.76
C GLU A 116 3.24 10.02 3.07
N GLU A 117 2.37 11.04 3.03
CA GLU A 117 1.88 11.71 4.25
C GLU A 117 1.19 10.71 5.19
N MET A 118 0.39 9.79 4.65
CA MET A 118 -0.27 8.75 5.45
C MET A 118 0.73 7.76 6.06
N ARG A 119 1.76 7.35 5.33
CA ARG A 119 2.82 6.48 5.84
C ARG A 119 3.60 7.13 6.97
N GLN A 120 3.97 8.42 6.81
CA GLN A 120 4.66 9.18 7.85
C GLN A 120 3.79 9.36 9.10
N LEU A 121 2.50 9.66 8.91
CA LEU A 121 1.54 9.76 10.00
C LEU A 121 1.43 8.44 10.78
N ARG A 122 1.25 7.31 10.08
CA ARG A 122 1.22 5.98 10.70
C ARG A 122 2.48 5.71 11.50
N ALA A 123 3.66 5.96 10.92
CA ALA A 123 4.93 5.75 11.59
C ALA A 123 5.08 6.62 12.86
N ALA A 124 4.69 7.90 12.79
CA ALA A 124 4.76 8.82 13.93
C ALA A 124 3.82 8.40 15.08
N CYS A 125 2.69 7.78 14.77
CA CYS A 125 1.73 7.25 15.75
C CYS A 125 2.00 5.78 16.14
N GLY A 126 3.11 5.18 15.71
CA GLY A 126 3.44 3.78 16.01
C GLY A 126 2.48 2.75 15.38
N VAL A 127 1.73 3.15 14.35
CA VAL A 127 0.80 2.28 13.63
C VAL A 127 1.58 1.47 12.59
N SER A 128 1.71 0.16 12.83
CA SER A 128 2.24 -0.77 11.82
C SER A 128 1.14 -1.10 10.82
N TYR A 129 1.41 -0.95 9.52
CA TYR A 129 0.40 -1.19 8.50
C TYR A 129 0.98 -1.93 7.28
N PHE A 130 0.26 -2.96 6.85
CA PHE A 130 0.82 -3.93 5.91
C PHE A 130 1.00 -3.39 4.48
N LEU A 131 0.11 -2.52 4.00
CA LEU A 131 0.21 -1.95 2.65
C LEU A 131 1.35 -0.95 2.51
N ASP A 132 1.94 -0.44 3.60
CA ASP A 132 3.09 0.46 3.52
C ASP A 132 4.29 -0.21 2.82
N ARG A 133 4.44 -1.53 2.97
CA ARG A 133 5.49 -2.30 2.27
C ARG A 133 5.22 -2.44 0.78
N TRP A 134 3.94 -2.60 0.40
CA TRP A 134 3.54 -2.62 -1.00
C TRP A 134 3.80 -1.28 -1.66
N TYR A 135 3.51 -0.18 -0.97
CA TYR A 135 3.76 1.16 -1.49
C TYR A 135 5.25 1.49 -1.58
N ALA A 136 6.05 1.08 -0.59
CA ALA A 136 7.51 1.22 -0.67
C ALA A 136 8.08 0.46 -1.88
N LEU A 137 7.60 -0.76 -2.11
CA LEU A 137 7.99 -1.53 -3.30
C LEU A 137 7.61 -0.84 -4.61
N GLU A 138 6.43 -0.20 -4.70
CA GLU A 138 6.06 0.56 -5.90
C GLU A 138 7.05 1.69 -6.17
N GLY A 139 7.43 2.44 -5.13
CA GLY A 139 8.38 3.54 -5.25
C GLY A 139 9.75 3.07 -5.76
N ASP A 140 10.27 1.98 -5.20
CA ASP A 140 11.55 1.40 -5.64
C ASP A 140 11.47 0.90 -7.09
N LEU A 141 10.40 0.18 -7.45
CA LEU A 141 10.21 -0.33 -8.80
C LEU A 141 10.05 0.80 -9.81
N SER A 142 9.30 1.84 -9.48
CA SER A 142 9.13 3.00 -10.34
C SER A 142 10.46 3.75 -10.51
N ALA A 143 11.27 3.87 -9.46
CA ALA A 143 12.57 4.51 -9.55
C ALA A 143 13.50 3.74 -10.50
N VAL A 144 13.67 2.43 -10.29
CA VAL A 144 14.49 1.57 -11.18
C VAL A 144 14.01 1.61 -12.62
N LEU A 145 12.69 1.47 -12.84
CA LEU A 145 12.12 1.46 -14.18
C LEU A 145 12.33 2.81 -14.90
N ASN A 146 12.17 3.93 -14.20
CA ASN A 146 12.38 5.25 -14.76
C ASN A 146 13.85 5.49 -15.10
N THR A 147 14.77 5.10 -14.20
CA THR A 147 16.22 5.16 -14.43
C THR A 147 16.61 4.34 -15.67
N LEU A 148 16.17 3.09 -15.76
CA LEU A 148 16.49 2.22 -16.91
C LEU A 148 15.95 2.74 -18.26
N LYS A 149 14.88 3.54 -18.21
CA LYS A 149 14.28 4.18 -19.38
C LYS A 149 14.81 5.59 -19.65
N ASP A 150 15.67 6.12 -18.79
CA ASP A 150 16.22 7.45 -18.96
C ASP A 150 17.19 7.45 -20.16
N PRO A 151 16.97 8.31 -21.18
CA PRO A 151 17.91 8.46 -22.29
C PRO A 151 19.31 8.90 -21.85
N GLN A 152 19.44 9.47 -20.64
CA GLN A 152 20.69 9.90 -20.04
C GLN A 152 21.30 8.87 -19.09
N LEU A 153 20.78 7.63 -19.03
CA LEU A 153 21.33 6.56 -18.17
C LEU A 153 22.83 6.34 -18.36
N GLN A 154 23.35 6.57 -19.57
CA GLN A 154 24.79 6.50 -19.88
C GLN A 154 25.69 7.41 -19.01
N LEU A 155 25.12 8.38 -18.29
CA LEU A 155 25.82 9.24 -17.33
C LEU A 155 25.93 8.63 -15.93
N MET A 156 25.24 7.52 -15.69
CA MET A 156 25.18 6.80 -14.43
C MET A 156 25.97 5.51 -14.53
N GLU A 157 26.72 5.18 -13.48
CA GLU A 157 27.46 3.93 -13.43
C GLU A 157 26.48 2.75 -13.29
N TRP A 158 26.69 1.68 -14.07
CA TRP A 158 25.79 0.52 -14.07
C TRP A 158 25.67 -0.14 -12.68
N GLU A 159 26.72 -0.04 -11.86
CA GLU A 159 26.72 -0.52 -10.48
C GLU A 159 25.66 0.19 -9.62
N GLU A 160 25.49 1.50 -9.79
CA GLU A 160 24.47 2.27 -9.06
C GLU A 160 23.05 1.79 -9.43
N VAL A 161 22.81 1.53 -10.72
CA VAL A 161 21.53 0.99 -11.21
C VAL A 161 21.28 -0.40 -10.63
N THR A 162 22.34 -1.21 -10.55
CA THR A 162 22.31 -2.55 -9.95
C THR A 162 21.98 -2.49 -8.47
N GLU A 163 22.55 -1.53 -7.73
CA GLU A 163 22.22 -1.30 -6.32
C GLU A 163 20.74 -0.93 -6.13
N MET A 164 20.18 -0.08 -6.99
CA MET A 164 18.75 0.24 -6.96
C MET A 164 17.88 -1.01 -7.17
N ALA A 165 18.23 -1.87 -8.12
CA ALA A 165 17.52 -3.13 -8.37
C ALA A 165 17.63 -4.12 -7.19
N LEU A 166 18.77 -4.13 -6.48
CA LEU A 166 18.91 -4.86 -5.22
C LEU A 166 18.02 -4.26 -4.11
N GLY A 167 17.85 -2.93 -4.09
CA GLY A 167 16.87 -2.24 -3.25
C GLY A 167 15.46 -2.77 -3.45
N CYS A 168 15.00 -2.86 -4.71
CA CYS A 168 13.70 -3.46 -5.05
C CYS A 168 13.56 -4.88 -4.50
N SER A 169 14.63 -5.68 -4.55
CA SER A 169 14.62 -7.06 -4.04
C SER A 169 14.46 -7.12 -2.52
N ARG A 170 15.07 -6.17 -1.79
CA ARG A 170 14.87 -6.03 -0.34
C ARG A 170 13.43 -5.66 0.00
N SER A 171 12.85 -4.69 -0.71
CA SER A 171 11.46 -4.29 -0.53
C SER A 171 10.47 -5.40 -0.89
N TRP A 172 10.75 -6.17 -1.95
CA TRP A 172 9.97 -7.36 -2.28
C TRP A 172 10.00 -8.40 -1.15
N ASN A 173 11.18 -8.69 -0.60
CA ASN A 173 11.30 -9.62 0.53
C ASN A 173 10.50 -9.12 1.75
N ALA A 174 10.49 -7.81 2.01
CA ALA A 174 9.69 -7.23 3.09
C ALA A 174 8.18 -7.41 2.87
N VAL A 175 7.71 -7.33 1.62
CA VAL A 175 6.31 -7.65 1.25
C VAL A 175 6.01 -9.13 1.43
N TYR A 176 6.87 -10.00 0.89
CA TYR A 176 6.65 -11.45 0.87
C TYR A 176 6.65 -12.09 2.26
N GLN A 177 7.46 -11.57 3.19
CA GLN A 177 7.54 -12.07 4.56
C GLN A 177 6.38 -11.62 5.45
N LEU A 178 5.54 -10.70 4.99
CA LEU A 178 4.49 -10.14 5.83
C LEU A 178 3.22 -11.02 5.78
N PRO A 179 2.73 -11.50 6.93
CA PRO A 179 1.45 -12.22 6.97
C PRO A 179 0.32 -11.28 6.56
N THR A 180 -0.54 -11.77 5.67
CA THR A 180 -1.76 -11.05 5.28
C THR A 180 -2.86 -11.36 6.29
N ASP A 181 -3.40 -10.34 6.96
CA ASP A 181 -4.55 -10.51 7.86
C ASP A 181 -5.83 -10.70 7.04
N THR A 182 -6.12 -11.96 6.70
CA THR A 182 -7.30 -12.35 5.93
C THR A 182 -8.60 -12.03 6.66
N ARG A 183 -8.59 -11.96 8.00
CA ARG A 183 -9.76 -11.60 8.80
C ARG A 183 -10.07 -10.11 8.66
N LEU A 184 -9.06 -9.25 8.74
CA LEU A 184 -9.22 -7.81 8.48
C LEU A 184 -9.73 -7.56 7.06
N LEU A 185 -9.20 -8.31 6.09
CA LEU A 185 -9.56 -8.22 4.67
C LEU A 185 -10.94 -8.83 4.34
N GLY A 186 -11.47 -9.69 5.21
CA GLY A 186 -12.69 -10.46 4.94
C GLY A 186 -12.55 -11.38 3.74
N TRP A 187 -11.34 -11.87 3.48
CA TRP A 187 -11.04 -12.73 2.33
C TRP A 187 -11.36 -14.18 2.62
N GLU A 188 -11.87 -14.88 1.60
CA GLU A 188 -11.99 -16.33 1.61
C GLU A 188 -10.70 -16.97 1.06
N GLU A 189 -10.64 -18.30 1.07
CA GLU A 189 -9.48 -19.05 0.59
C GLU A 189 -9.14 -18.75 -0.87
N ALA A 190 -10.14 -18.42 -1.69
CA ALA A 190 -9.96 -18.12 -3.10
C ALA A 190 -9.19 -16.80 -3.32
N GLU A 191 -9.52 -15.74 -2.60
CA GLU A 191 -8.81 -14.45 -2.68
C GLU A 191 -7.38 -14.60 -2.16
N GLN A 192 -7.20 -15.34 -1.06
CA GLN A 192 -5.88 -15.62 -0.52
C GLN A 192 -5.01 -16.38 -1.53
N ALA A 193 -5.54 -17.44 -2.15
CA ALA A 193 -4.84 -18.20 -3.18
C ALA A 193 -4.49 -17.32 -4.40
N ALA A 194 -5.39 -16.41 -4.79
CA ALA A 194 -5.14 -15.47 -5.88
C ALA A 194 -4.00 -14.50 -5.57
N LEU A 195 -3.96 -13.94 -4.35
CA LEU A 195 -2.84 -13.10 -3.91
C LEU A 195 -1.53 -13.90 -3.90
N THR A 196 -1.51 -15.11 -3.35
CA THR A 196 -0.32 -15.96 -3.33
C THR A 196 0.21 -16.23 -4.75
N LYS A 197 -0.70 -16.50 -5.70
CA LYS A 197 -0.32 -16.66 -7.11
C LYS A 197 0.30 -15.37 -7.69
N ALA A 198 -0.28 -14.22 -7.38
CA ALA A 198 0.27 -12.93 -7.81
C ALA A 198 1.67 -12.69 -7.20
N GLN A 199 1.84 -12.98 -5.91
CA GLN A 199 3.13 -12.86 -5.23
C GLN A 199 4.20 -13.77 -5.84
N ASN A 200 3.87 -15.03 -6.14
CA ASN A 200 4.78 -15.95 -6.83
C ASN A 200 5.17 -15.44 -8.22
N THR A 201 4.23 -14.81 -8.93
CA THR A 201 4.49 -14.19 -10.24
C THR A 201 5.47 -13.03 -10.09
N ILE A 202 5.28 -12.15 -9.11
CA ILE A 202 6.21 -11.04 -8.82
C ILE A 202 7.60 -11.59 -8.49
N ALA A 203 7.72 -12.58 -7.62
CA ALA A 203 8.99 -13.21 -7.27
C ALA A 203 9.72 -13.77 -8.50
N GLN A 204 9.00 -14.46 -9.39
CA GLN A 204 9.58 -14.97 -10.64
C GLN A 204 10.09 -13.84 -11.54
N LYS A 205 9.33 -12.74 -11.66
CA LYS A 205 9.75 -11.57 -12.46
C LYS A 205 10.95 -10.85 -11.83
N MET A 206 11.01 -10.74 -10.50
CA MET A 206 12.15 -10.18 -9.77
C MET A 206 13.45 -10.96 -10.05
N ALA A 207 13.38 -12.30 -10.06
CA ALA A 207 14.52 -13.13 -10.45
C ALA A 207 14.90 -12.94 -11.94
N GLY A 208 13.94 -12.58 -12.80
CA GLY A 208 14.20 -12.16 -14.18
C GLY A 208 14.97 -10.84 -14.24
N LEU A 209 14.53 -9.83 -13.49
CA LEU A 209 15.20 -8.54 -13.39
C LEU A 209 16.65 -8.69 -12.91
N GLN A 210 16.89 -9.44 -11.83
CA GLN A 210 18.25 -9.67 -11.32
C GLN A 210 19.17 -10.30 -12.38
N ARG A 211 18.68 -11.27 -13.16
CA ARG A 211 19.45 -11.86 -14.25
C ARG A 211 19.77 -10.85 -15.36
N ALA A 212 18.81 -10.00 -15.71
CA ALA A 212 19.02 -8.96 -16.72
C ALA A 212 20.03 -7.90 -16.23
N MET A 213 19.96 -7.50 -14.96
CA MET A 213 20.93 -6.58 -14.34
C MET A 213 22.35 -7.15 -14.38
N ASN A 214 22.52 -8.44 -14.05
CA ASN A 214 23.81 -9.11 -14.07
C ASN A 214 24.39 -9.28 -15.49
N ALA A 215 23.54 -9.27 -16.52
CA ALA A 215 23.97 -9.36 -17.91
C ALA A 215 24.49 -8.01 -18.47
N GLY A 216 24.23 -6.89 -17.79
CA GLY A 216 24.68 -5.56 -18.24
C GLY A 216 23.95 -4.99 -19.45
N ASP A 217 22.80 -5.56 -19.81
CA ASP A 217 22.00 -5.12 -20.97
C ASP A 217 20.86 -4.22 -20.49
N GLN A 218 20.95 -2.92 -20.81
CA GLN A 218 19.97 -1.91 -20.41
C GLN A 218 18.57 -2.22 -20.94
N ASP A 219 18.43 -2.61 -22.21
CA ASP A 219 17.12 -2.83 -22.84
C ASP A 219 16.43 -4.04 -22.22
N GLN A 220 17.18 -5.13 -22.01
CA GLN A 220 16.67 -6.31 -21.32
C GLN A 220 16.30 -6.00 -19.86
N ALA A 221 17.13 -5.21 -19.16
CA ALA A 221 16.84 -4.78 -17.80
C ALA A 221 15.56 -3.92 -17.74
N ALA A 222 15.39 -2.97 -18.66
CA ALA A 222 14.20 -2.13 -18.74
C ALA A 222 12.93 -2.96 -19.01
N GLN A 223 12.99 -3.94 -19.91
CA GLN A 223 11.89 -4.87 -20.16
C GLN A 223 11.57 -5.74 -18.95
N ALA A 224 12.60 -6.24 -18.26
CA ALA A 224 12.42 -7.04 -17.06
C ALA A 224 11.82 -6.22 -15.91
N ALA A 225 12.29 -4.98 -15.70
CA ALA A 225 11.75 -4.05 -14.71
C ALA A 225 10.29 -3.70 -15.01
N GLN A 226 9.94 -3.46 -16.27
CA GLN A 226 8.56 -3.25 -16.70
C GLN A 226 7.69 -4.48 -16.38
N ALA A 227 8.17 -5.68 -16.66
CA ALA A 227 7.43 -6.92 -16.38
C ALA A 227 7.19 -7.14 -14.88
N VAL A 228 8.15 -6.77 -14.02
CA VAL A 228 7.94 -6.76 -12.57
C VAL A 228 6.89 -5.72 -12.19
N TYR A 229 6.99 -4.49 -12.71
CA TYR A 229 6.08 -3.40 -12.40
C TYR A 229 4.64 -3.74 -12.79
N ASP A 230 4.42 -4.38 -13.93
CA ASP A 230 3.09 -4.83 -14.35
C ASP A 230 2.55 -5.96 -13.47
N ALA A 231 3.41 -6.91 -13.07
CA ALA A 231 3.03 -7.97 -12.13
C ALA A 231 2.70 -7.40 -10.73
N PHE A 232 3.45 -6.39 -10.27
CA PHE A 232 3.19 -5.67 -9.04
C PHE A 232 1.78 -5.06 -9.05
N TRP A 233 1.44 -4.32 -10.11
CA TRP A 233 0.11 -3.72 -10.24
C TRP A 233 -1.00 -4.76 -10.33
N ALA A 234 -0.75 -5.91 -10.96
CA ALA A 234 -1.71 -7.01 -10.94
C ALA A 234 -1.94 -7.55 -9.52
N GLY A 235 -0.88 -7.65 -8.70
CA GLY A 235 -0.98 -8.03 -7.28
C GLY A 235 -1.68 -6.99 -6.42
N LEU A 236 -1.28 -5.71 -6.51
CA LEU A 236 -1.83 -4.63 -5.70
C LEU A 236 -3.35 -4.46 -5.89
N LYS A 237 -3.86 -4.74 -7.10
CA LYS A 237 -5.28 -4.67 -7.41
C LYS A 237 -6.16 -5.54 -6.51
N HIS A 238 -5.65 -6.62 -5.94
CA HIS A 238 -6.40 -7.47 -5.02
C HIS A 238 -6.89 -6.73 -3.77
N PHE A 239 -6.21 -5.64 -3.38
CA PHE A 239 -6.58 -4.83 -2.23
C PHE A 239 -7.53 -3.67 -2.58
N GLY A 240 -7.85 -3.45 -3.86
CA GLY A 240 -8.68 -2.34 -4.33
C GLY A 240 -10.10 -2.77 -4.73
N THR A 241 -11.09 -1.89 -4.50
CA THR A 241 -12.49 -2.15 -4.87
C THR A 241 -12.84 -1.50 -6.22
N PHE A 242 -12.41 -2.13 -7.31
CA PHE A 242 -12.56 -1.60 -8.69
C PHE A 242 -14.00 -1.58 -9.21
N SER A 243 -14.88 -2.45 -8.73
CA SER A 243 -16.30 -2.52 -9.13
C SER A 243 -17.10 -1.31 -8.62
N VAL A 244 -16.87 -0.93 -7.37
CA VAL A 244 -17.50 0.22 -6.71
C VAL A 244 -16.97 1.54 -7.28
N ALA A 245 -15.68 1.59 -7.62
CA ALA A 245 -15.02 2.77 -8.20
C ALA A 245 -15.37 3.02 -9.69
N SER A 246 -15.97 2.05 -10.38
CA SER A 246 -16.38 2.18 -11.79
C SER A 246 -17.90 2.35 -11.99
N ALA A 247 -18.70 1.94 -11.00
CA ALA A 247 -20.15 2.10 -11.00
C ALA A 247 -20.58 3.55 -10.69
N SER A 248 -21.58 4.04 -11.42
CA SER A 248 -22.20 5.34 -11.18
C SER A 248 -22.86 5.34 -9.80
N PHE A 249 -22.53 6.28 -8.90
CA PHE A 249 -23.22 6.40 -7.59
C PHE A 249 -24.75 6.56 -7.74
N ALA A 250 -25.22 7.08 -8.88
CA ALA A 250 -26.63 7.19 -9.23
C ALA A 250 -27.35 5.85 -9.51
N GLU A 251 -26.64 4.81 -9.98
CA GLU A 251 -27.25 3.51 -10.33
C GLU A 251 -27.52 2.65 -9.08
N ARG A 252 -26.80 2.88 -7.98
CA ARG A 252 -27.02 2.17 -6.71
C ARG A 252 -28.27 2.61 -5.96
N ASN A 253 -28.82 3.79 -6.27
CA ASN A 253 -30.06 4.27 -5.65
C ASN A 253 -31.33 3.91 -6.45
N THR A 254 -31.20 3.26 -7.62
CA THR A 254 -32.35 2.90 -8.48
C THR A 254 -32.57 1.39 -8.61
N THR A 255 -31.69 0.56 -8.04
CA THR A 255 -31.83 -0.91 -8.08
C THR A 255 -31.87 -1.52 -6.68
N GLN A 256 -33.11 -1.63 -6.16
CA GLN A 256 -33.59 -2.46 -5.04
C GLN A 256 -33.05 -2.20 -3.61
N PRO A 257 -33.94 -2.18 -2.59
CA PRO A 257 -33.55 -2.09 -1.19
C PRO A 257 -32.77 -3.34 -0.73
N PRO A 258 -31.83 -3.21 0.21
CA PRO A 258 -31.11 -4.36 0.75
C PRO A 258 -32.08 -5.35 1.37
N ALA A 259 -32.03 -6.59 0.89
CA ALA A 259 -32.77 -7.70 1.45
C ALA A 259 -32.36 -7.92 2.91
N LYS A 260 -33.31 -7.69 3.82
CA LYS A 260 -33.42 -8.22 5.19
C LYS A 260 -32.11 -8.37 5.96
N ILE A 261 -31.84 -7.38 6.81
CA ILE A 261 -31.14 -7.58 8.08
C ILE A 261 -31.95 -8.62 8.87
N ARG A 262 -31.43 -9.85 9.01
CA ARG A 262 -31.88 -10.76 10.06
C ARG A 262 -31.13 -10.39 11.33
N ALA A 263 -31.87 -9.88 12.30
CA ALA A 263 -31.43 -9.75 13.67
C ALA A 263 -31.10 -11.15 14.24
N LEU A 264 -29.95 -11.24 14.90
CA LEU A 264 -29.69 -12.10 16.05
C LEU A 264 -29.04 -11.21 17.11
#